data_AF-A0A8H5ESG4-F1
#
_entry.id   AF-A0A8H5ESG4-F1
#
_cell.length_a   1.000
_cell.length_b   1.000
_cell.length_c   1.000
_cell.angle_alpha   90.00
_cell.angle_beta   90.00
_cell.angle_gamma   90.00
#
_symmetry.space_group_name_H-M   'P 1'
#
loop_
_entity.id
_entity.type
_entity.pdbx_description
1 polymer ?
#
loop_
_entity_poly.entity_id
_entity_poly.type
_entity_poly.pdbx_seq_one_letter_code
_entity_poly.pdbx_strand_id
1 'polypeptide(L)'
;MSSFRNTQRKPYSRPAPRGDVDGQWLHDKAPTGPRGRAALGKGAAPAPTGPAVPNSKLIVSNLHYEITPQNLTSVFGQIGTLVREPLLRVRPAPAFHLL
;
A
#
# COMPACT_ATOMS: atom_id res chain seq x y z
N MET A 1 5.09 52.09 24.21
CA MET A 1 3.62 51.92 24.25
C MET A 1 3.14 51.40 22.90
N SER A 2 2.32 50.35 22.92
CA SER A 2 1.57 49.65 21.84
C SER A 2 2.27 49.30 20.51
N SER A 3 2.36 47.99 20.26
CA SER A 3 2.78 47.38 19.00
C SER A 3 1.53 47.04 18.18
N PHE A 4 1.35 47.66 17.02
CA PHE A 4 0.21 47.36 16.13
C PHE A 4 0.51 46.12 15.29
N ARG A 5 0.16 44.94 15.82
CA ARG A 5 0.05 43.72 14.99
C ARG A 5 -1.20 43.86 14.13
N ASN A 6 -1.00 44.45 12.95
CA ASN A 6 -2.00 44.55 11.91
C ASN A 6 -2.21 43.17 11.26
N THR A 7 -2.92 42.28 11.94
CA THR A 7 -3.53 41.10 11.32
C THR A 7 -4.73 41.59 10.51
N GLN A 8 -4.43 42.21 9.36
CA GLN A 8 -5.41 42.47 8.30
C GLN A 8 -6.13 41.15 7.99
N ARG A 9 -7.32 40.98 8.56
CA ARG A 9 -8.25 39.91 8.20
C ARG A 9 -8.72 40.23 6.79
N LYS A 10 -7.97 39.74 5.81
CA LYS A 10 -8.32 39.83 4.39
C LYS A 10 -9.76 39.32 4.24
N PRO A 11 -10.64 39.99 3.48
CA PRO A 11 -12.04 39.57 3.29
C PRO A 11 -12.19 38.13 2.79
N TYR A 12 -11.14 37.55 2.22
CA TYR A 12 -11.06 36.16 1.75
C TYR A 12 -10.14 35.28 2.60
N SER A 13 -9.93 35.64 3.87
CA SER A 13 -9.18 34.82 4.82
C SER A 13 -9.94 33.52 5.08
N ARG A 14 -9.59 32.47 4.33
CA ARG A 14 -10.11 31.12 4.56
C ARG A 14 -9.75 30.71 6.00
N PRO A 15 -10.73 30.36 6.85
CA PRO A 15 -10.43 29.76 8.15
C PRO A 15 -9.48 28.59 7.95
N ALA A 16 -8.49 28.42 8.83
CA ALA A 16 -7.61 27.26 8.78
C ALA A 16 -8.50 26.00 8.80
N PRO A 17 -8.55 25.21 7.70
CA PRO A 17 -9.47 24.11 7.64
C PRO A 17 -8.96 23.04 8.60
N ARG A 18 -9.57 22.95 9.78
CA ARG A 18 -9.64 21.67 10.50
C ARG A 18 -10.64 20.82 9.72
N GLY A 19 -10.19 20.33 8.57
CA GLY A 19 -10.98 19.50 7.69
C GLY A 19 -11.36 18.22 8.40
N ASP A 20 -12.59 17.80 8.18
CA ASP A 20 -13.10 16.47 8.51
C ASP A 20 -12.06 15.42 8.09
N VAL A 21 -11.57 14.65 9.07
CA VAL A 21 -10.44 13.73 8.90
C VAL A 21 -10.80 12.61 7.91
N ASP A 22 -12.09 12.35 7.76
CA ASP A 22 -12.70 11.34 6.89
C ASP A 22 -12.99 11.87 5.46
N GLY A 23 -13.04 13.20 5.29
CA GLY A 23 -13.25 13.86 3.99
C GLY A 23 -11.96 14.21 3.24
N GLN A 24 -10.80 14.04 3.88
CA GLN A 24 -9.50 14.31 3.28
C GLN A 24 -9.05 13.13 2.40
N TRP A 25 -8.89 13.41 1.11
CA TRP A 25 -8.41 12.42 0.17
C TRP A 25 -6.95 12.08 0.51
N LEU A 26 -6.52 10.83 0.25
CA LEU A 26 -5.17 10.37 0.57
C LEU A 26 -4.06 11.27 -0.02
N HIS A 27 -4.37 11.99 -1.10
CA HIS A 27 -3.50 12.94 -1.77
C HIS A 27 -3.17 14.16 -0.88
N ASP A 28 -4.08 14.55 0.00
CA ASP A 28 -3.90 15.63 0.96
C ASP A 28 -3.03 15.19 2.15
N LYS A 29 -2.85 13.87 2.33
CA LYS A 29 -2.06 13.25 3.41
C LYS A 29 -0.67 12.81 2.95
N ALA A 30 -0.29 13.05 1.70
CA ALA A 30 1.00 12.64 1.18
C ALA A 30 2.16 13.39 1.88
N PRO A 31 3.22 12.70 2.31
CA PRO A 31 4.35 13.34 2.98
C PRO A 31 5.09 14.23 1.97
N THR A 32 4.81 15.53 2.02
CA THR A 32 5.45 16.56 1.21
C THR A 32 6.75 16.97 1.90
N GLY A 33 7.79 16.14 1.80
CA GLY A 33 9.09 16.42 2.41
C GLY A 33 10.21 15.63 1.72
N PRO A 34 11.47 16.13 1.73
CA PRO A 34 12.55 15.50 1.01
C PRO A 34 12.81 14.09 1.57
N ARG A 35 12.67 13.07 0.72
CA ARG A 35 13.00 11.68 1.05
C ARG A 35 14.52 11.56 1.21
N GLY A 36 15.01 11.73 2.43
CA GLY A 36 16.36 11.35 2.80
C GLY A 36 16.56 9.86 2.53
N ARG A 37 17.49 9.53 1.64
CA ARG A 37 17.91 8.14 1.37
C ARG A 37 18.55 7.57 2.63
N ALA A 38 17.78 6.88 3.46
CA ALA A 38 18.35 6.05 4.52
C ALA A 38 19.08 4.88 3.86
N ALA A 39 20.39 4.80 4.10
CA ALA A 39 21.25 3.73 3.59
C ALA A 39 20.72 2.37 4.05
N LEU A 40 20.41 1.51 3.08
CA LEU A 40 19.89 0.16 3.31
C LEU A 40 21.04 -0.75 3.79
N GLY A 41 21.12 -0.99 5.10
CA GLY A 41 21.94 -2.05 5.67
C GLY A 41 21.43 -3.42 5.23
N LYS A 42 22.34 -4.26 4.73
CA LYS A 42 22.08 -5.64 4.27
C LYS A 42 21.56 -6.49 5.46
N GLY A 43 20.27 -6.85 5.45
CA GLY A 43 19.77 -7.96 6.30
C GLY A 43 18.48 -7.75 7.10
N ALA A 44 17.91 -6.54 7.17
CA ALA A 44 16.62 -6.34 7.83
C ALA A 44 15.53 -6.07 6.78
N ALA A 45 14.44 -6.85 6.80
CA ALA A 45 13.23 -6.48 6.07
C ALA A 45 12.80 -5.09 6.57
N PRO A 46 12.77 -4.05 5.73
CA PRO A 46 12.36 -2.73 6.20
C PRO A 46 10.90 -2.83 6.62
N ALA A 47 10.61 -2.57 7.89
CA ALA A 47 9.26 -2.23 8.32
C ALA A 47 8.76 -1.08 7.43
N PRO A 48 7.51 -1.12 6.92
CA PRO A 48 7.05 -0.17 5.92
C PRO A 48 6.97 1.23 6.53
N THR A 49 8.06 1.98 6.41
CA THR A 49 8.20 3.36 6.85
C THR A 49 8.01 4.23 5.60
N GLY A 50 6.74 4.39 5.24
CA GLY A 50 6.26 5.14 4.08
C GLY A 50 4.87 4.66 3.69
N PRO A 51 4.07 5.43 2.93
CA PRO A 51 2.82 4.92 2.37
C PRO A 51 3.18 3.64 1.62
N ALA A 52 2.66 2.51 2.09
CA ALA A 52 2.97 1.20 1.54
C ALA A 52 2.74 1.28 0.04
N VAL A 53 3.79 1.08 -0.75
CA VAL A 53 3.61 0.88 -2.19
C VAL A 53 2.59 -0.26 -2.29
N PRO A 54 1.44 -0.05 -2.95
CA PRO A 54 0.38 -1.04 -2.94
C PRO A 54 0.94 -2.36 -3.47
N ASN A 55 0.94 -3.39 -2.62
CA ASN A 55 1.43 -4.70 -3.01
C ASN A 55 0.31 -5.42 -3.76
N SER A 56 0.45 -5.53 -5.07
CA SER A 56 -0.50 -6.20 -5.96
C SER A 56 -0.24 -7.71 -6.11
N LYS A 57 0.66 -8.30 -5.31
CA LYS A 57 0.93 -9.73 -5.34
C LYS A 57 -0.16 -10.52 -4.61
N LEU A 58 -0.90 -11.32 -5.37
CA LEU A 58 -1.93 -12.21 -4.84
C LEU A 58 -1.36 -13.55 -4.40
N ILE A 59 -1.88 -14.09 -3.29
CA ILE A 59 -1.63 -15.46 -2.83
C ILE A 59 -2.97 -16.18 -2.81
N VAL A 60 -3.08 -17.24 -3.62
CA VAL A 60 -4.30 -18.06 -3.73
C VAL A 60 -4.01 -19.43 -3.13
N SER A 61 -4.87 -19.88 -2.23
CA SER A 61 -4.75 -21.16 -1.51
C SER A 61 -5.97 -22.05 -1.76
N ASN A 62 -5.89 -23.32 -1.35
CA ASN A 62 -6.96 -24.31 -1.53
C ASN A 62 -7.39 -24.52 -3.00
N LEU A 63 -6.41 -24.56 -3.90
CA LEU A 63 -6.64 -24.85 -5.32
C LEU A 63 -6.75 -26.35 -5.55
N HIS A 64 -7.63 -26.74 -6.49
CA HIS A 64 -7.74 -28.11 -6.96
C HIS A 64 -6.45 -28.56 -7.67
N TYR A 65 -6.09 -29.84 -7.58
CA TYR A 65 -4.78 -30.36 -8.01
C TYR A 65 -4.58 -30.36 -9.53
N GLU A 66 -5.65 -30.23 -10.31
CA GLU A 66 -5.63 -30.17 -11.78
C GLU A 66 -5.56 -28.73 -12.31
N ILE A 67 -5.47 -27.73 -11.43
CA ILE A 67 -5.36 -26.33 -11.85
C ILE A 67 -4.01 -26.10 -12.51
N THR A 68 -4.03 -25.65 -13.76
CA THR A 68 -2.84 -25.20 -14.49
C THR A 68 -2.65 -23.68 -14.35
N PRO A 69 -1.43 -23.17 -14.59
CA PRO A 69 -1.19 -21.72 -14.64
C PRO A 69 -2.07 -21.01 -15.68
N GLN A 70 -2.35 -21.65 -16.82
CA GLN A 70 -3.21 -21.10 -17.88
C GLN A 70 -4.65 -20.87 -17.41
N ASN A 71 -5.21 -21.80 -16.62
CA ASN A 71 -6.54 -21.66 -16.05
C ASN A 71 -6.62 -20.43 -15.13
N LEU A 72 -5.59 -20.22 -14.29
CA LEU A 72 -5.51 -19.05 -13.42
C LEU A 72 -5.37 -17.75 -14.22
N THR A 73 -4.51 -17.74 -15.24
CA THR A 73 -4.36 -16.56 -16.12
C THR A 73 -5.66 -16.19 -16.81
N SER A 74 -6.41 -17.18 -17.31
CA SER A 74 -7.70 -16.96 -17.97
C SER A 74 -8.74 -16.37 -17.01
N VAL A 75 -8.91 -16.98 -15.82
CA VAL A 75 -9.91 -16.53 -14.84
C VAL A 75 -9.61 -15.13 -14.31
N PHE A 76 -8.36 -14.87 -13.90
CA PHE A 76 -7.98 -13.52 -13.44
C PHE A 76 -7.96 -12.51 -14.58
N GLY A 77 -7.69 -12.95 -15.81
CA GLY A 77 -7.76 -12.15 -17.03
C GLY A 77 -9.17 -11.61 -17.34
N GLN A 78 -10.22 -12.34 -16.95
CA GLN A 78 -11.61 -11.87 -17.08
C GLN A 78 -11.92 -10.67 -16.18
N ILE A 79 -11.26 -10.60 -15.01
CA ILE A 79 -11.45 -9.52 -14.04
C ILE A 79 -10.57 -8.31 -14.40
N GLY A 80 -9.35 -8.56 -14.90
CA GLY A 80 -8.44 -7.49 -15.29
C GLY A 80 -7.09 -7.98 -15.81
N THR A 81 -6.16 -7.04 -16.04
CA THR A 81 -4.84 -7.36 -16.60
C THR A 81 -3.89 -7.89 -15.53
N LEU A 82 -3.36 -9.08 -15.76
CA LEU A 82 -2.28 -9.66 -14.96
C LEU A 82 -0.93 -9.08 -15.40
N VAL A 83 -0.19 -8.48 -14.47
CA VAL A 83 1.17 -7.97 -14.73
C VAL A 83 2.18 -9.11 -14.92
N ARG A 84 1.89 -10.31 -14.39
CA ARG A 84 2.77 -11.47 -14.41
C ARG A 84 1.97 -12.77 -14.43
N GLU A 85 2.54 -13.79 -15.06
CA GLU A 85 2.02 -15.16 -14.99
C GLU A 85 2.00 -15.74 -13.55
N PRO A 86 0.97 -16.53 -13.20
CA PRO A 86 0.82 -17.14 -11.90
C PRO A 86 1.82 -18.29 -11.69
N LEU A 87 2.39 -18.37 -10.49
CA LEU A 87 3.30 -19.44 -10.09
C LEU A 87 2.62 -20.37 -9.09
N LEU A 88 2.62 -21.67 -9.37
CA LEU A 88 2.08 -22.69 -8.47
C LEU A 88 3.15 -23.11 -7.45
N ARG A 89 2.83 -22.98 -6.16
CA ARG A 89 3.68 -23.47 -5.07
C ARG A 89 3.05 -24.71 -4.46
N VAL A 90 3.53 -25.89 -4.84
CA VAL A 90 3.14 -27.15 -4.21
C VAL A 90 3.77 -27.19 -2.83
N ARG A 91 2.93 -27.19 -1.78
CA ARG A 91 3.41 -27.50 -0.43
C ARG A 91 3.30 -29.01 -0.25
N PRO A 92 4.40 -29.73 0.00
CA PRO A 92 4.30 -31.11 0.47
C PRO A 92 3.51 -31.11 1.78
N ALA A 93 2.63 -32.10 1.95
CA ALA A 93 1.92 -32.30 3.20
C ALA A 93 2.94 -32.45 4.34
N PRO A 94 2.70 -31.88 5.53
CA PRO A 94 3.55 -32.15 6.67
C PRO A 94 3.54 -33.65 6.93
N ALA A 95 4.72 -34.25 7.02
CA ALA A 95 4.86 -35.64 7.44
C ALA A 95 4.30 -35.74 8.87
N PHE A 96 3.09 -36.27 9.00
CA PHE A 96 2.51 -36.59 10.29
C PHE A 96 3.31 -37.77 10.86
N HIS A 97 4.24 -37.47 11.77
CA HIS A 97 4.80 -38.47 12.66
C HIS A 97 3.66 -38.96 13.57
N LEU A 98 3.12 -40.13 13.23
CA LEU A 98 2.23 -40.87 14.11
C LEU A 98 3.06 -41.33 15.33
N LEU A 99 2.62 -40.91 16.53
CA LEU A 99 2.99 -41.51 17.81
C LEU A 99 2.00 -42.62 18.15
#